data_AF-A0A5C7UJT8-F1
#
_entry.id   AF-A0A5C7UJT8-F1
#
_cell.length_a   1.000
_cell.length_b   1.000
_cell.length_c   1.000
_cell.angle_alpha   90.00
_cell.angle_beta   90.00
_cell.angle_gamma   90.00
#
_symmetry.space_group_name_H-M   'P 1'
#
loop_
_entity.id
_entity.type
_entity.pdbx_description
1 polymer ?
#
loop_
_entity_poly.entity_id
_entity_poly.type
_entity_poly.pdbx_seq_one_letter_code
_entity_poly.pdbx_strand_id
1 'polypeptide(L)'
;MPADKNTKSSSDQQKEALRKAALEYHEFPTPGKISVTPTKQLTNQRDLALAYSPGVAAACEEIVKDPANAFRYTSRANLVGVVTNGTAVLGLGDIGPLASKPVMEGKGVLFKKFAGID
;
A
#
# COMPACT_ATOMS: atom_id res chain seq x y z
N MET A 1 -35.19 -42.94 2.16
CA MET A 1 -35.28 -41.61 1.51
C MET A 1 -34.21 -40.71 2.12
N PRO A 2 -33.27 -40.16 1.34
CA PRO A 2 -32.58 -38.95 1.75
C PRO A 2 -32.90 -37.84 0.75
N ALA A 3 -33.83 -36.96 1.13
CA ALA A 3 -33.83 -35.60 0.63
C ALA A 3 -32.90 -34.81 1.56
N ASP A 4 -31.86 -34.21 1.02
CA ASP A 4 -31.68 -32.76 1.04
C ASP A 4 -30.34 -32.39 0.36
N LYS A 5 -30.36 -32.27 -0.97
CA LYS A 5 -29.25 -31.63 -1.70
C LYS A 5 -29.58 -30.14 -1.76
N ASN A 6 -29.10 -29.41 -0.76
CA ASN A 6 -29.14 -27.96 -0.67
C ASN A 6 -28.53 -27.34 -1.94
N THR A 7 -29.39 -26.97 -2.90
CA THR A 7 -28.97 -26.46 -4.21
C THR A 7 -28.87 -24.95 -4.10
N LYS A 8 -27.69 -24.43 -3.75
CA LYS A 8 -27.43 -22.97 -3.64
C LYS A 8 -27.84 -22.26 -4.93
N SER A 9 -28.48 -21.09 -4.81
CA SER A 9 -28.91 -20.30 -5.97
C SER A 9 -27.71 -19.85 -6.82
N SER A 10 -27.92 -19.64 -8.13
CA SER A 10 -26.87 -19.17 -9.04
C SER A 10 -26.23 -17.85 -8.57
N SER A 11 -27.02 -16.97 -7.94
CA SER A 11 -26.52 -15.71 -7.39
C SER A 11 -25.61 -15.90 -6.17
N ASP A 12 -25.88 -16.90 -5.33
CA ASP A 12 -25.06 -17.19 -4.16
C ASP A 12 -23.74 -17.86 -4.54
N GLN A 13 -23.76 -18.71 -5.58
CA GLN A 13 -22.55 -19.29 -6.14
C GLN A 13 -21.63 -18.21 -6.74
N GLN A 14 -22.19 -17.21 -7.41
CA GLN A 14 -21.43 -16.07 -7.95
C GLN A 14 -20.80 -15.21 -6.85
N LYS A 15 -21.56 -14.91 -5.77
CA LYS A 15 -21.03 -14.17 -4.62
C LYS A 15 -19.88 -14.91 -3.93
N GLU A 16 -20.01 -16.23 -3.76
CA GLU A 16 -18.97 -17.05 -3.14
C GLU A 16 -17.71 -17.10 -4.01
N ALA A 17 -17.86 -17.25 -5.33
CA ALA A 17 -16.75 -17.20 -6.27
C ALA A 17 -16.02 -15.85 -6.23
N LEU A 18 -16.77 -14.74 -6.21
CA LEU A 18 -16.20 -13.39 -6.09
C LEU A 18 -15.48 -13.21 -4.75
N ARG A 19 -16.08 -13.67 -3.65
CA ARG A 19 -15.47 -13.62 -2.32
C ARG A 19 -14.15 -14.35 -2.31
N LYS A 20 -14.12 -15.59 -2.82
CA LYS A 20 -12.90 -16.40 -2.91
C LYS A 20 -11.82 -15.70 -3.75
N ALA A 21 -12.18 -15.23 -4.95
CA ALA A 21 -11.25 -14.52 -5.82
C ALA A 21 -10.69 -13.25 -5.18
N ALA A 22 -11.52 -12.49 -4.45
CA ALA A 22 -11.08 -11.30 -3.73
C ALA A 22 -10.08 -11.66 -2.63
N LEU A 23 -10.29 -12.74 -1.88
CA LEU A 23 -9.34 -13.17 -0.83
C LEU A 23 -8.02 -13.64 -1.46
N GLU A 24 -8.07 -14.49 -2.49
CA GLU A 24 -6.89 -14.97 -3.20
C GLU A 24 -6.07 -13.80 -3.79
N TYR A 25 -6.73 -12.79 -4.35
CA TYR A 25 -6.09 -11.58 -4.88
C TYR A 25 -5.33 -10.77 -3.81
N HIS A 26 -5.78 -10.80 -2.55
CA HIS A 26 -5.10 -10.07 -1.46
C HIS A 26 -4.02 -10.91 -0.75
N GLU A 27 -4.02 -12.23 -0.94
CA GLU A 27 -3.12 -13.16 -0.24
C GLU A 27 -1.95 -13.63 -1.11
N PHE A 28 -2.18 -13.90 -2.39
CA PHE A 28 -1.21 -14.54 -3.28
C PHE A 28 -0.85 -13.72 -4.50
N PRO A 29 0.38 -13.86 -5.03
CA PRO A 29 1.50 -14.65 -4.51
C PRO A 29 2.23 -13.99 -3.32
N THR A 30 1.92 -12.73 -3.02
CA THR A 30 2.45 -12.00 -1.87
C THR A 30 1.32 -11.20 -1.25
N PRO A 31 1.13 -11.26 0.08
CA PRO A 31 0.03 -10.56 0.72
C PRO A 31 0.10 -9.04 0.56
N GLY A 32 -1.08 -8.42 0.43
CA GLY A 32 -1.23 -6.98 0.29
C GLY A 32 -1.11 -6.48 -1.14
N LYS A 33 -1.33 -5.18 -1.33
CA LYS A 33 -1.41 -4.56 -2.66
C LYS A 33 -0.32 -3.53 -2.94
N ILE A 34 0.54 -3.26 -1.97
CA ILE A 34 1.61 -2.25 -2.05
C ILE A 34 2.95 -2.87 -1.69
N SER A 35 4.02 -2.31 -2.27
CA SER A 35 5.40 -2.65 -1.94
C SER A 35 6.27 -1.38 -1.97
N VAL A 36 7.40 -1.40 -1.27
CA VAL A 36 8.40 -0.33 -1.31
C VAL A 36 9.54 -0.81 -2.20
N THR A 37 9.85 -0.04 -3.25
CA THR A 37 10.96 -0.35 -4.16
C THR A 37 11.99 0.79 -4.15
N PRO A 38 13.29 0.50 -3.96
CA PRO A 38 14.33 1.51 -4.02
C PRO A 38 14.36 2.22 -5.38
N THR A 39 14.49 3.55 -5.37
CA THR A 39 14.61 4.35 -6.61
C THR A 39 16.06 4.58 -7.05
N LYS A 40 17.02 4.30 -6.17
CA LYS A 40 18.47 4.42 -6.41
C LYS A 40 19.11 3.04 -6.41
N GLN A 41 20.14 2.86 -7.23
CA GLN A 41 20.91 1.63 -7.26
C GLN A 41 21.63 1.42 -5.91
N LEU A 42 21.73 0.16 -5.50
CA LEU A 42 22.40 -0.30 -4.28
C LEU A 42 23.24 -1.53 -4.62
N THR A 43 24.09 -1.40 -5.65
CA THR A 43 24.80 -2.54 -6.27
C THR A 43 26.22 -2.74 -5.75
N ASN A 44 26.81 -1.71 -5.15
CA ASN A 44 28.21 -1.70 -4.75
C ASN A 44 28.43 -0.84 -3.49
N GLN A 45 29.67 -0.85 -2.96
CA GLN A 45 30.02 -0.12 -1.74
C GLN A 45 29.86 1.39 -1.86
N ARG A 46 30.12 1.96 -3.04
CA ARG A 46 29.96 3.39 -3.29
C ARG A 46 28.48 3.78 -3.23
N ASP A 47 27.60 2.97 -3.82
CA ASP A 47 26.15 3.18 -3.76
C ASP A 47 25.66 3.18 -2.30
N LEU A 48 26.12 2.21 -1.50
CA LEU A 48 25.78 2.12 -0.08
C LEU A 48 26.28 3.33 0.71
N ALA A 49 27.51 3.78 0.44
CA ALA A 49 28.10 4.95 1.08
C ALA A 49 27.37 6.26 0.74
N LEU A 50 26.72 6.34 -0.43
CA LEU A 50 25.90 7.49 -0.84
C LEU A 50 24.48 7.43 -0.29
N ALA A 51 23.86 6.25 -0.29
CA ALA A 51 22.49 6.06 0.18
C ALA A 51 22.39 6.11 1.72
N TYR A 52 23.50 5.83 2.41
CA TYR A 52 23.59 5.85 3.86
C TYR A 52 24.86 6.58 4.31
N SER A 53 25.50 6.14 5.38
CA SER A 53 26.72 6.78 5.90
C SER A 53 27.95 6.50 5.02
N PRO A 54 28.81 7.51 4.77
CA PRO A 54 28.74 8.88 5.27
C PRO A 54 27.93 9.86 4.39
N GLY A 55 27.54 9.47 3.16
CA GLY A 55 27.00 10.37 2.14
C GLY A 55 25.64 11.00 2.46
N VAL A 56 24.78 10.31 3.20
CA VAL A 56 23.45 10.82 3.62
C VAL A 56 23.55 12.11 4.44
N ALA A 57 24.68 12.35 5.13
CA ALA A 57 24.90 13.54 5.95
C ALA A 57 24.74 14.84 5.14
N ALA A 58 25.19 14.86 3.89
CA ALA A 58 25.09 16.05 3.05
C ALA A 58 23.62 16.47 2.80
N ALA A 59 22.73 15.51 2.53
CA ALA A 59 21.30 15.81 2.37
C ALA A 59 20.69 16.34 3.68
N CYS A 60 21.05 15.77 4.82
CA CYS A 60 20.60 16.22 6.13
C CYS A 60 21.07 17.66 6.44
N GLU A 61 22.35 17.96 6.24
CA GLU A 61 22.92 19.29 6.47
C GLU A 61 22.24 20.36 5.61
N GLU A 62 21.95 20.05 4.35
CA GLU A 62 21.23 20.98 3.47
C GLU A 62 19.76 21.20 3.88
N ILE A 63 19.10 20.20 4.46
CA ILE A 63 17.75 20.34 5.02
C ILE A 63 17.76 21.12 6.33
N VAL A 64 18.81 20.98 7.15
CA VAL A 64 19.00 21.78 8.37
C VAL A 64 19.19 23.26 8.03
N LYS A 65 19.97 23.56 6.97
CA LYS A 65 20.17 24.93 6.49
C LYS A 65 18.90 25.52 5.89
N ASP A 66 18.17 24.74 5.09
CA ASP A 66 16.90 25.15 4.49
C ASP A 66 15.89 23.98 4.47
N PRO A 67 14.84 24.01 5.32
CA PRO A 67 13.82 22.97 5.38
C PRO A 67 13.08 22.72 4.06
N ALA A 68 13.04 23.69 3.14
CA ALA A 68 12.41 23.52 1.83
C ALA A 68 13.15 22.48 0.96
N ASN A 69 14.45 22.25 1.21
CA ASN A 69 15.22 21.21 0.53
C ASN A 69 14.70 19.79 0.78
N ALA A 70 13.82 19.58 1.77
CA ALA A 70 13.12 18.31 1.94
C ALA A 70 12.33 17.90 0.68
N PHE A 71 11.80 18.86 -0.08
CA PHE A 71 11.15 18.59 -1.36
C PHE A 71 12.12 18.12 -2.45
N ARG A 72 13.40 18.49 -2.36
CA ARG A 72 14.42 18.19 -3.37
C ARG A 72 15.15 16.88 -3.09
N TYR A 73 15.49 16.63 -1.82
CA TYR A 73 16.36 15.52 -1.42
C TYR A 73 15.61 14.33 -0.81
N THR A 74 14.28 14.36 -0.77
CA THR A 74 13.46 13.24 -0.28
C THR A 74 12.27 12.98 -1.21
N SER A 75 11.54 11.89 -0.97
CA SER A 75 10.30 11.60 -1.70
C SER A 75 9.11 12.51 -1.34
N ARG A 76 9.28 13.46 -0.39
CA ARG A 76 8.21 14.33 0.12
C ARG A 76 7.43 15.08 -0.96
N ALA A 77 8.07 15.44 -2.08
CA ALA A 77 7.40 16.14 -3.17
C ALA A 77 6.31 15.32 -3.87
N ASN A 78 6.37 13.99 -3.80
CA ASN A 78 5.41 13.09 -4.45
C ASN A 78 4.68 12.15 -3.49
N LEU A 79 5.09 12.09 -2.22
CA LEU A 79 4.59 11.13 -1.22
C LEU A 79 3.32 11.64 -0.52
N VAL A 80 2.24 10.84 -0.56
CA VAL A 80 0.93 11.12 0.06
C VAL A 80 0.58 10.05 1.10
N GLY A 81 0.29 10.50 2.32
CA GLY A 81 -0.19 9.63 3.39
C GLY A 81 -1.70 9.39 3.31
N VAL A 82 -2.11 8.14 3.06
CA VAL A 82 -3.52 7.71 3.22
C VAL A 82 -3.76 7.30 4.67
N VAL A 83 -4.34 8.20 5.47
CA VAL A 83 -4.53 8.03 6.92
C VAL A 83 -6.01 7.78 7.26
N THR A 84 -6.27 6.80 8.11
CA THR A 84 -7.60 6.50 8.68
C THR A 84 -7.46 5.90 10.07
N ASN A 85 -8.48 6.06 10.91
CA ASN A 85 -8.65 5.33 12.16
C ASN A 85 -9.61 4.13 12.03
N GLY A 86 -10.23 3.94 10.86
CA GLY A 86 -11.12 2.81 10.58
C GLY A 86 -12.56 2.94 11.09
N THR A 87 -12.98 4.12 11.56
CA THR A 87 -14.33 4.32 12.12
C THR A 87 -15.43 4.49 11.07
N ALA A 88 -15.07 4.72 9.80
CA ALA A 88 -16.01 4.86 8.69
C ALA A 88 -15.44 4.23 7.41
N VAL A 89 -15.53 2.90 7.30
CA VAL A 89 -15.00 2.17 6.14
C VAL A 89 -16.13 1.74 5.21
N LEU A 90 -16.30 2.49 4.11
CA LEU A 90 -17.33 2.21 3.09
C LEU A 90 -18.74 2.08 3.75
N GLY A 91 -19.49 1.04 3.40
CA GLY A 91 -20.75 0.69 4.07
C GLY A 91 -20.60 -0.23 5.28
N LEU A 92 -19.37 -0.49 5.75
CA LEU A 92 -19.09 -1.41 6.86
C LEU A 92 -19.08 -0.69 8.23
N GLY A 93 -19.03 0.64 8.25
CA GLY A 93 -19.01 1.43 9.48
C GLY A 93 -17.66 1.35 10.20
N ASP A 94 -17.71 1.27 11.54
CA ASP A 94 -16.54 1.17 12.39
C ASP A 94 -16.07 -0.28 12.49
N ILE A 95 -15.01 -0.59 11.75
CA ILE A 95 -14.38 -1.93 11.74
C ILE A 95 -12.95 -1.87 12.29
N GLY A 96 -12.53 -0.71 12.81
CA GLY A 96 -11.21 -0.48 13.34
C GLY A 96 -10.08 -0.40 12.29
N PRO A 97 -8.87 -0.03 12.72
CA PRO A 97 -7.77 0.30 11.84
C PRO A 97 -7.26 -0.90 11.02
N LEU A 98 -7.19 -2.10 11.62
CA LEU A 98 -6.69 -3.29 10.95
C LEU A 98 -7.60 -3.74 9.81
N ALA A 99 -8.92 -3.81 10.03
CA ALA A 99 -9.85 -4.22 8.99
C ALA A 99 -9.99 -3.17 7.88
N SER A 100 -9.66 -1.91 8.15
CA SER A 100 -9.61 -0.84 7.13
C SER A 100 -8.39 -0.94 6.19
N LYS A 101 -7.34 -1.69 6.57
CA LYS A 101 -6.05 -1.70 5.88
C LYS A 101 -6.14 -2.06 4.39
N PRO A 102 -6.92 -3.06 3.95
CA PRO A 102 -7.07 -3.36 2.52
C PRO A 102 -7.64 -2.17 1.73
N VAL A 103 -8.55 -1.39 2.32
CA VAL A 103 -9.13 -0.22 1.64
C VAL A 103 -8.07 0.88 1.49
N MET A 104 -7.22 1.08 2.50
CA MET A 104 -6.18 2.12 2.45
C MET A 104 -5.08 1.77 1.45
N GLU A 105 -4.65 0.52 1.40
CA GLU A 105 -3.74 0.06 0.34
C GLU A 105 -4.35 0.24 -1.05
N GLY A 106 -5.65 -0.05 -1.19
CA GLY A 106 -6.37 0.18 -2.45
C GLY A 106 -6.32 1.64 -2.90
N LYS A 107 -6.54 2.59 -1.98
CA LYS A 107 -6.38 4.03 -2.28
C LYS A 107 -4.97 4.38 -2.73
N GLY A 108 -3.94 3.84 -2.06
CA GLY A 108 -2.54 4.02 -2.46
C GLY A 108 -2.26 3.50 -3.88
N VAL A 109 -2.75 2.31 -4.21
CA VAL A 109 -2.63 1.74 -5.57
C VAL A 109 -3.31 2.64 -6.61
N LEU A 110 -4.48 3.20 -6.31
CA LEU A 110 -5.16 4.10 -7.24
C LEU A 110 -4.37 5.41 -7.46
N PHE A 111 -3.82 6.00 -6.40
CA PHE A 111 -2.95 7.17 -6.49
C PHE A 111 -1.74 6.89 -7.40
N LYS A 112 -1.05 5.77 -7.16
CA LYS A 112 0.11 5.40 -7.97
C LYS A 112 -0.24 5.10 -9.42
N LYS A 113 -1.27 4.27 -9.63
CA LYS A 113 -1.63 3.76 -10.96
C LYS A 113 -2.16 4.86 -11.89
N PHE A 114 -2.94 5.80 -11.36
CA PHE A 114 -3.63 6.80 -12.19
C PHE A 114 -3.02 8.19 -12.15
N ALA A 115 -2.32 8.56 -11.07
CA ALA A 115 -1.73 9.89 -10.91
C ALA A 115 -0.20 9.89 -10.75
N GLY A 116 0.45 8.72 -10.67
CA GLY A 116 1.88 8.63 -10.44
C GLY A 116 2.34 9.06 -9.04
N ILE A 117 1.39 9.26 -8.12
CA ILE A 117 1.63 9.67 -6.73
C ILE A 117 2.12 8.48 -5.92
N ASP A 118 3.13 8.70 -5.07
CA ASP A 118 3.66 7.69 -4.14
C ASP A 118 2.94 7.72 -2.79
#